data_AF-A0A7Y5N3W4-F1
#
_entry.id   AF-A0A7Y5N3W4-F1
#
_cell.length_a   1.000
_cell.length_b   1.000
_cell.length_c   1.000
_cell.angle_alpha   90.00
_cell.angle_beta   90.00
_cell.angle_gamma   90.00
#
_symmetry.space_group_name_H-M   'P 1'
#
loop_
_entity.id
_entity.type
_entity.pdbx_description
1 polymer ?
#
loop_
_entity_poly.entity_id
_entity_poly.type
_entity_poly.pdbx_seq_one_letter_code
_entity_poly.pdbx_strand_id
1 'polypeptide(L)'
;MKTTDQDHALTAVIEGHAVQVMIDGLSDLSPHVARIADVTVPTDKHNPAAWHTVFYYAMGAKFVQALKARGGYADVHKAFGSLPASSEQILHPEKYTTEPDWPDRIELDIEAVKAAAPKGFELKGQDTLGEWTTRMLFTAEPATFDAAEALARGWGGDAEVTLATSGRDAKVVKLWVTSWDSEEEAAEFHTALAKLPDVRASARDKRLVTLVRSSETLDASIAEALMQAGGKARITLDPAK
;
A
#
# COMPACT_ATOMS: atom_id res chain seq x y z
N MET A 1 15.85 2.80 6.85
CA MET A 1 14.68 3.61 7.26
C MET A 1 13.47 2.72 7.08
N LYS A 2 12.50 2.76 8.01
CA LYS A 2 11.26 2.02 7.87
C LYS A 2 10.39 2.70 6.81
N THR A 3 9.75 1.92 5.93
CA THR A 3 8.89 2.45 4.86
C THR A 3 7.49 2.74 5.39
N THR A 4 6.70 3.54 4.67
CA THR A 4 5.28 3.79 4.99
C THR A 4 4.50 2.47 5.09
N ASP A 5 4.75 1.52 4.20
CA ASP A 5 4.11 0.21 4.23
C ASP A 5 4.43 -0.59 5.50
N GLN A 6 5.71 -0.63 5.88
CA GLN A 6 6.14 -1.29 7.13
C GLN A 6 5.59 -0.57 8.37
N ASP A 7 5.40 0.76 8.31
CA ASP A 7 4.73 1.54 9.35
C ASP A 7 3.26 1.19 9.49
N HIS A 8 2.54 1.06 8.37
CA HIS A 8 1.17 0.56 8.36
C HIS A 8 1.08 -0.85 8.97
N ALA A 9 1.94 -1.77 8.51
CA ALA A 9 1.94 -3.15 8.99
C ALA A 9 2.21 -3.25 10.50
N LEU A 10 3.23 -2.57 11.01
CA LEU A 10 3.53 -2.54 12.46
C LEU A 10 2.35 -1.99 13.25
N THR A 11 1.78 -0.86 12.81
CA THR A 11 0.68 -0.20 13.53
C THR A 11 -0.53 -1.14 13.60
N ALA A 12 -0.85 -1.83 12.50
CA ALA A 12 -1.94 -2.79 12.47
C ALA A 12 -1.72 -4.00 13.40
N VAL A 13 -0.48 -4.49 13.54
CA VAL A 13 -0.18 -5.56 14.52
C VAL A 13 -0.37 -5.06 15.95
N ILE A 14 0.11 -3.86 16.26
CA ILE A 14 0.02 -3.27 17.62
C ILE A 14 -1.45 -3.05 17.99
N GLU A 15 -2.18 -2.29 17.17
CA GLU A 15 -3.57 -1.93 17.45
C GLU A 15 -4.48 -3.15 17.36
N GLY A 16 -4.26 -4.02 16.37
CA GLY A 16 -4.96 -5.28 16.22
C GLY A 16 -4.82 -6.21 17.42
N HIS A 17 -3.62 -6.27 18.03
CA HIS A 17 -3.40 -7.04 19.25
C HIS A 17 -4.19 -6.46 20.43
N ALA A 18 -4.17 -5.14 20.61
CA ALA A 18 -4.96 -4.47 21.66
C ALA A 18 -6.47 -4.73 21.48
N VAL A 19 -6.97 -4.65 20.26
CA VAL A 19 -8.37 -4.96 19.93
C VAL A 19 -8.68 -6.43 20.19
N GLN A 20 -7.78 -7.36 19.85
CA GLN A 20 -8.02 -8.78 20.11
C GLN A 20 -8.08 -9.12 21.60
N VAL A 21 -7.22 -8.49 22.42
CA VAL A 21 -7.27 -8.65 23.89
C VAL A 21 -8.60 -8.12 24.43
N MET A 22 -9.08 -6.97 23.91
CA MET A 22 -10.39 -6.43 24.25
C MET A 22 -11.52 -7.39 23.84
N ILE A 23 -11.46 -7.98 22.64
CA ILE A 23 -12.42 -8.99 22.16
C ILE A 23 -12.47 -10.17 23.13
N ASP A 24 -11.32 -10.72 23.51
CA ASP A 24 -11.26 -11.86 24.42
C ASP A 24 -11.87 -11.57 25.79
N GLY A 25 -11.65 -10.36 26.32
CA GLY A 25 -12.11 -9.99 27.66
C GLY A 25 -13.55 -9.52 27.74
N LEU A 26 -14.11 -8.96 26.66
CA LEU A 26 -15.38 -8.22 26.71
C LEU A 26 -16.50 -8.81 25.84
N SER A 27 -16.24 -9.85 25.05
CA SER A 27 -17.27 -10.42 24.16
C SER A 27 -18.50 -10.95 24.90
N ASP A 28 -18.33 -11.51 26.10
CA ASP A 28 -19.44 -11.99 26.94
C ASP A 28 -20.30 -10.83 27.49
N LEU A 29 -19.69 -9.66 27.70
CA LEU A 29 -20.37 -8.45 28.17
C LEU A 29 -21.07 -7.70 27.04
N SER A 30 -20.49 -7.72 25.84
CA SER A 30 -21.03 -7.06 24.65
C SER A 30 -20.68 -7.84 23.39
N PRO A 31 -21.64 -8.57 22.80
CA PRO A 31 -21.45 -9.29 21.55
C PRO A 31 -21.08 -8.40 20.35
N HIS A 32 -21.25 -7.09 20.47
CA HIS A 32 -20.79 -6.13 19.47
C HIS A 32 -19.27 -6.07 19.39
N VAL A 33 -18.56 -6.26 20.50
CA VAL A 33 -17.09 -6.22 20.55
C VAL A 33 -16.50 -7.31 19.67
N ALA A 34 -17.06 -8.52 19.72
CA ALA A 34 -16.62 -9.64 18.88
C ALA A 34 -16.66 -9.32 17.37
N ARG A 35 -17.59 -8.47 16.94
CA ARG A 35 -17.79 -8.12 15.52
C ARG A 35 -16.87 -6.99 15.03
N ILE A 36 -16.03 -6.41 15.89
CA ILE A 36 -15.12 -5.34 15.48
C ILE A 36 -14.16 -5.83 14.39
N ALA A 37 -13.66 -7.07 14.49
CA ALA A 37 -12.75 -7.64 13.49
C ALA A 37 -13.42 -7.94 12.13
N ASP A 38 -14.76 -7.94 12.08
CA ASP A 38 -15.51 -8.13 10.84
C ASP A 38 -15.66 -6.84 10.02
N VAL A 39 -15.29 -5.69 10.60
CA VAL A 39 -15.42 -4.39 9.93
C VAL A 39 -14.29 -4.22 8.91
N THR A 40 -14.65 -4.14 7.63
CA THR A 40 -13.69 -3.92 6.52
C THR A 40 -13.90 -2.59 5.80
N VAL A 41 -14.99 -1.89 6.10
CA VAL A 41 -15.33 -0.58 5.52
C VAL A 41 -15.82 0.34 6.64
N PRO A 42 -15.30 1.58 6.75
CA PRO A 42 -15.75 2.52 7.78
C PRO A 42 -17.16 3.03 7.48
N THR A 43 -17.87 3.46 8.53
CA THR A 43 -19.18 4.09 8.40
C THR A 43 -19.11 5.40 7.60
N ASP A 44 -18.11 6.25 7.90
CA ASP A 44 -17.82 7.43 7.10
C ASP A 44 -16.75 7.11 6.06
N LYS A 45 -17.20 6.60 4.91
CA LYS A 45 -16.34 6.21 3.79
C LYS A 45 -15.61 7.37 3.12
N HIS A 46 -16.04 8.61 3.34
CA HIS A 46 -15.46 9.80 2.75
C HIS A 46 -14.33 10.39 3.60
N ASN A 47 -14.13 9.86 4.81
CA ASN A 47 -13.05 10.26 5.69
C ASN A 47 -11.86 9.28 5.58
N PRO A 48 -10.72 9.68 4.97
CA PRO A 48 -9.55 8.82 4.86
C PRO A 48 -9.02 8.34 6.22
N ALA A 49 -9.14 9.15 7.27
CA ALA A 49 -8.71 8.74 8.62
C ALA A 49 -9.55 7.57 9.15
N ALA A 50 -10.84 7.50 8.79
CA ALA A 50 -11.70 6.39 9.20
C ALA A 50 -11.27 5.06 8.56
N TRP A 51 -10.76 5.10 7.31
CA TRP A 51 -10.18 3.92 6.67
C TRP A 51 -8.92 3.43 7.39
N HIS A 52 -8.01 4.34 7.75
CA HIS A 52 -6.83 3.98 8.54
C HIS A 52 -7.22 3.37 9.90
N THR A 53 -8.25 3.90 10.57
CA THR A 53 -8.77 3.29 11.79
C THR A 53 -9.26 1.87 11.54
N VAL A 54 -10.04 1.62 10.48
CA VAL A 54 -10.49 0.26 10.16
C VAL A 54 -9.30 -0.67 9.90
N PHE A 55 -8.30 -0.23 9.14
CA PHE A 55 -7.13 -1.05 8.84
C PHE A 55 -6.32 -1.39 10.10
N TYR A 56 -5.97 -0.39 10.92
CA TYR A 56 -5.13 -0.64 12.10
C TYR A 56 -5.86 -1.48 13.16
N TYR A 57 -7.14 -1.22 13.38
CA TYR A 57 -7.88 -1.81 14.50
C TYR A 57 -8.61 -3.09 14.08
N ALA A 58 -9.51 -3.01 13.09
CA ALA A 58 -10.37 -4.13 12.73
C ALA A 58 -9.62 -5.16 11.88
N MET A 59 -9.00 -4.74 10.77
CA MET A 59 -8.24 -5.65 9.91
C MET A 59 -6.97 -6.17 10.63
N GLY A 60 -6.30 -5.32 11.40
CA GLY A 60 -5.23 -5.73 12.32
C GLY A 60 -5.69 -6.80 13.32
N ALA A 61 -6.86 -6.64 13.93
CA ALA A 61 -7.40 -7.66 14.83
C ALA A 61 -7.67 -8.98 14.11
N LYS A 62 -8.21 -8.92 12.88
CA LYS A 62 -8.43 -10.10 12.03
C LYS A 62 -7.13 -10.84 11.72
N PHE A 63 -6.05 -10.12 11.43
CA PHE A 63 -4.70 -10.71 11.31
C PHE A 63 -4.28 -11.42 12.61
N VAL A 64 -4.43 -10.76 13.76
CA VAL A 64 -4.09 -11.36 15.07
C VAL A 64 -4.96 -12.58 15.38
N GLN A 65 -6.24 -12.57 15.00
CA GLN A 65 -7.13 -13.73 15.11
C GLN A 65 -6.63 -14.92 14.30
N ALA A 66 -6.14 -14.69 13.08
CA ALA A 66 -5.56 -15.75 12.25
C ALA A 66 -4.34 -16.39 12.94
N LEU A 67 -3.44 -15.59 13.52
CA LEU A 67 -2.29 -16.09 14.29
C LEU A 67 -2.74 -16.87 15.54
N LYS A 68 -3.71 -16.31 16.28
CA LYS A 68 -4.24 -16.91 17.50
C LYS A 68 -4.96 -18.23 17.19
N ALA A 69 -5.67 -18.34 16.07
CA ALA A 69 -6.31 -19.58 15.65
C ALA A 69 -5.29 -20.69 15.33
N ARG A 70 -4.10 -20.33 14.86
CA ARG A 70 -3.02 -21.28 14.56
C ARG A 70 -2.31 -21.82 15.81
N GLY A 71 -1.93 -20.93 16.73
CA GLY A 71 -1.06 -21.30 17.86
C GLY A 71 -1.31 -20.52 19.16
N GLY A 72 -2.47 -19.89 19.30
CA GLY A 72 -2.81 -19.02 20.42
C GLY A 72 -1.92 -17.77 20.48
N TYR A 73 -1.87 -17.15 21.66
CA TYR A 73 -1.05 -15.95 21.88
C TYR A 73 0.46 -16.20 21.73
N ALA A 74 0.93 -17.46 21.82
CA ALA A 74 2.32 -17.77 21.54
C ALA A 74 2.71 -17.39 20.11
N ASP A 75 1.84 -17.66 19.13
CA ASP A 75 2.07 -17.29 17.74
C ASP A 75 1.85 -15.79 17.47
N VAL A 76 0.93 -15.16 18.20
CA VAL A 76 0.78 -13.69 18.18
C VAL A 76 2.07 -13.01 18.66
N HIS A 77 2.65 -13.48 19.78
CA HIS A 77 3.89 -12.92 20.33
C HIS A 77 5.09 -13.13 19.40
N LYS A 78 5.16 -14.24 18.66
CA LYS A 78 6.20 -14.44 17.64
C LYS A 78 6.17 -13.36 16.56
N ALA A 79 5.00 -12.83 16.21
CA ALA A 79 4.90 -11.77 15.21
C ALA A 79 5.56 -10.45 15.64
N PHE A 80 5.66 -10.16 16.94
CA PHE A 80 6.44 -9.01 17.42
C PHE A 80 7.96 -9.22 17.31
N GLY A 81 8.43 -10.47 17.19
CA GLY A 81 9.83 -10.80 16.90
C GLY A 81 10.17 -10.87 15.40
N SER A 82 9.16 -11.12 14.56
CA SER A 82 9.28 -11.17 13.10
C SER A 82 8.07 -10.47 12.49
N LEU A 83 8.11 -9.13 12.47
CA LEU A 83 6.99 -8.31 12.01
C LEU A 83 6.61 -8.63 10.55
N PRO A 84 5.33 -8.48 10.18
CA PRO A 84 4.92 -8.51 8.79
C PRO A 84 5.73 -7.49 7.96
N ALA A 85 6.16 -7.93 6.78
CA ALA A 85 7.00 -7.18 5.87
C ALA A 85 6.24 -6.06 5.13
N SER A 86 4.94 -6.24 4.97
CA SER A 86 4.05 -5.38 4.19
C SER A 86 2.65 -5.31 4.79
N SER A 87 1.87 -4.31 4.39
CA SER A 87 0.44 -4.24 4.68
C SER A 87 -0.36 -5.36 4.00
N GLU A 88 0.13 -5.91 2.90
CA GLU A 88 -0.45 -7.08 2.25
C GLU A 88 -0.53 -8.28 3.19
N GLN A 89 0.54 -8.54 3.95
CA GLN A 89 0.57 -9.61 4.94
C GLN A 89 -0.43 -9.41 6.10
N ILE A 90 -0.86 -8.17 6.35
CA ILE A 90 -1.97 -7.88 7.29
C ILE A 90 -3.32 -8.19 6.65
N LEU A 91 -3.50 -7.80 5.38
CA LEU A 91 -4.75 -7.99 4.62
C LEU A 91 -5.00 -9.47 4.30
N HIS A 92 -3.93 -10.23 4.08
CA HIS A 92 -3.91 -11.65 3.70
C HIS A 92 -2.99 -12.43 4.66
N PRO A 93 -3.47 -12.83 5.86
CA PRO A 93 -2.61 -13.45 6.88
C PRO A 93 -1.90 -14.74 6.43
N GLU A 94 -2.44 -15.45 5.44
CA GLU A 94 -1.79 -16.58 4.78
C GLU A 94 -0.43 -16.20 4.18
N LYS A 95 -0.30 -14.99 3.62
CA LYS A 95 0.94 -14.43 3.06
C LYS A 95 2.00 -14.09 4.11
N TYR A 96 1.65 -14.12 5.40
CA TYR A 96 2.60 -14.05 6.51
C TYR A 96 2.91 -15.44 7.10
N THR A 97 2.00 -16.39 6.93
CA THR A 97 1.96 -17.61 7.74
C THR A 97 2.30 -18.87 6.94
N THR A 98 1.38 -19.30 6.08
CA THR A 98 1.44 -20.60 5.39
C THR A 98 2.09 -20.49 4.03
N GLU A 99 1.97 -19.33 3.39
CA GLU A 99 2.50 -19.06 2.05
C GLU A 99 3.25 -17.71 2.08
N PRO A 100 4.39 -17.60 2.79
CA PRO A 100 5.05 -16.32 2.99
C PRO A 100 5.39 -15.62 1.68
N ASP A 101 4.89 -14.40 1.50
CA ASP A 101 5.12 -13.56 0.31
C ASP A 101 5.91 -12.31 0.73
N TRP A 102 7.06 -12.09 0.11
CA TRP A 102 7.89 -10.92 0.36
C TRP A 102 7.74 -9.91 -0.78
N PRO A 103 7.62 -8.60 -0.46
CA PRO A 103 7.55 -7.58 -1.50
C PRO A 103 8.73 -7.66 -2.46
N ASP A 104 8.44 -7.64 -3.77
CA ASP A 104 9.42 -7.54 -4.82
C ASP A 104 10.27 -6.29 -4.59
N ARG A 105 11.59 -6.43 -4.74
CA ARG A 105 12.51 -5.31 -4.55
C ARG A 105 12.63 -4.52 -5.84
N ILE A 106 12.13 -3.29 -5.83
CA ILE A 106 12.21 -2.34 -6.94
C ILE A 106 13.20 -1.23 -6.57
N GLU A 107 14.25 -1.07 -7.37
CA GLU A 107 15.26 -0.03 -7.18
C GLU A 107 15.22 0.99 -8.32
N LEU A 108 14.81 2.23 -8.03
CA LEU A 108 14.73 3.31 -9.00
C LEU A 108 16.11 3.92 -9.31
N ASP A 109 16.36 4.27 -10.57
CA ASP A 109 17.53 5.04 -10.98
C ASP A 109 17.33 6.53 -10.61
N ILE A 110 17.78 6.89 -9.41
CA ILE A 110 17.56 8.23 -8.83
C ILE A 110 18.19 9.36 -9.64
N GLU A 111 19.32 9.11 -10.32
CA GLU A 111 19.93 10.12 -11.17
C GLU A 111 19.12 10.32 -12.46
N ALA A 112 18.54 9.25 -13.02
CA ALA A 112 17.58 9.38 -14.12
C ALA A 112 16.30 10.13 -13.68
N VAL A 113 15.79 9.86 -12.48
CA VAL A 113 14.59 10.56 -11.95
C VAL A 113 14.88 12.05 -11.73
N LYS A 114 16.04 12.39 -11.15
CA LYS A 114 16.46 13.80 -10.96
C LYS A 114 16.69 14.52 -12.29
N ALA A 115 17.23 13.83 -13.30
CA ALA A 115 17.39 14.39 -14.64
C ALA A 115 16.05 14.65 -15.35
N ALA A 116 15.02 13.86 -15.05
CA ALA A 116 13.65 14.02 -15.56
C ALA A 116 12.78 14.98 -14.73
N ALA A 117 13.27 15.46 -13.58
CA ALA A 117 12.49 16.29 -12.67
C ALA A 117 12.14 17.65 -13.30
N PRO A 118 10.92 18.19 -13.05
CA PRO A 118 10.58 19.54 -13.46
C PRO A 118 11.55 20.56 -12.83
N LYS A 119 11.78 21.69 -13.52
CA LYS A 119 12.66 22.74 -13.03
C LYS A 119 12.21 23.24 -11.65
N GLY A 120 13.14 23.28 -10.70
CA GLY A 120 12.89 23.74 -9.32
C GLY A 120 12.34 22.68 -8.38
N PHE A 121 12.12 21.45 -8.86
CA PHE A 121 11.82 20.30 -8.01
C PHE A 121 13.11 19.62 -7.55
N GLU A 122 13.09 19.16 -6.30
CA GLU A 122 14.18 18.43 -5.67
C GLU A 122 13.67 17.10 -5.12
N LEU A 123 14.56 16.11 -5.06
CA LEU A 123 14.28 14.85 -4.38
C LEU A 123 14.03 15.10 -2.88
N LYS A 124 12.86 14.69 -2.39
CA LYS A 124 12.49 14.78 -0.97
C LYS A 124 12.53 13.43 -0.26
N GLY A 125 12.28 12.33 -0.98
CA GLY A 125 12.27 11.02 -0.36
C GLY A 125 12.08 9.87 -1.34
N GLN A 126 12.30 8.67 -0.82
CA GLN A 126 11.97 7.40 -1.43
C GLN A 126 11.17 6.58 -0.43
N ASP A 127 10.24 5.75 -0.91
CA ASP A 127 9.38 4.95 -0.05
C ASP A 127 8.89 3.65 -0.73
N THR A 128 8.32 2.76 0.09
CA THR A 128 7.46 1.64 -0.33
C THR A 128 6.11 1.88 0.33
N LEU A 129 5.05 1.93 -0.48
CA LEU A 129 3.72 2.39 -0.06
C LEU A 129 2.78 1.24 0.30
N GLY A 130 2.89 0.09 -0.37
CA GLY A 130 2.18 -1.13 0.00
C GLY A 130 0.78 -1.29 -0.59
N GLU A 131 0.21 -2.49 -0.43
CA GLU A 131 -1.16 -2.81 -0.85
C GLU A 131 -2.18 -1.89 -0.17
N TRP A 132 -2.01 -1.58 1.12
CA TRP A 132 -2.96 -0.71 1.82
C TRP A 132 -3.00 0.70 1.22
N THR A 133 -1.85 1.31 0.93
CA THR A 133 -1.82 2.63 0.28
C THR A 133 -2.33 2.55 -1.16
N THR A 134 -2.05 1.45 -1.86
CA THR A 134 -2.61 1.17 -3.20
C THR A 134 -4.13 1.11 -3.18
N ARG A 135 -4.72 0.45 -2.18
CA ARG A 135 -6.17 0.45 -1.95
C ARG A 135 -6.70 1.86 -1.69
N MET A 136 -6.01 2.64 -0.85
CA MET A 136 -6.41 4.01 -0.52
C MET A 136 -6.38 4.97 -1.72
N LEU A 137 -5.55 4.70 -2.72
CA LEU A 137 -5.55 5.47 -3.97
C LEU A 137 -6.93 5.49 -4.64
N PHE A 138 -7.67 4.38 -4.55
CA PHE A 138 -8.95 4.20 -5.24
C PHE A 138 -10.19 4.53 -4.40
N THR A 139 -10.05 4.73 -3.09
CA THR A 139 -11.19 5.10 -2.23
C THR A 139 -11.52 6.59 -2.27
N ALA A 140 -10.65 7.42 -2.85
CA ALA A 140 -10.90 8.86 -2.99
C ALA A 140 -11.97 9.18 -4.05
N GLU A 141 -12.08 8.35 -5.09
CA GLU A 141 -12.95 8.62 -6.23
C GLU A 141 -14.17 7.68 -6.26
N PRO A 142 -15.40 8.21 -6.39
CA PRO A 142 -16.61 7.38 -6.47
C PRO A 142 -16.58 6.32 -7.57
N ALA A 143 -15.90 6.59 -8.68
CA ALA A 143 -15.84 5.70 -9.85
C ALA A 143 -14.96 4.44 -9.63
N THR A 144 -14.08 4.45 -8.64
CA THR A 144 -13.17 3.34 -8.30
C THR A 144 -13.42 2.79 -6.91
N PHE A 145 -14.17 3.50 -6.07
CA PHE A 145 -14.39 3.20 -4.67
C PHE A 145 -14.83 1.74 -4.41
N ASP A 146 -15.89 1.27 -5.06
CA ASP A 146 -16.43 -0.08 -4.82
C ASP A 146 -15.47 -1.20 -5.27
N ALA A 147 -14.53 -0.88 -6.16
CA ALA A 147 -13.53 -1.82 -6.67
C ALA A 147 -12.16 -1.67 -5.97
N ALA A 148 -11.99 -0.74 -5.03
CA ALA A 148 -10.68 -0.35 -4.49
C ALA A 148 -9.89 -1.53 -3.88
N GLU A 149 -10.57 -2.47 -3.23
CA GLU A 149 -9.92 -3.67 -2.69
C GLU A 149 -9.47 -4.62 -3.81
N ALA A 150 -10.33 -4.88 -4.80
CA ALA A 150 -9.98 -5.74 -5.93
C ALA A 150 -8.83 -5.16 -6.76
N LEU A 151 -8.82 -3.83 -6.94
CA LEU A 151 -7.79 -3.11 -7.70
C LEU A 151 -6.43 -3.04 -7.01
N ALA A 152 -6.36 -3.32 -5.71
CA ALA A 152 -5.12 -3.35 -4.94
C ALA A 152 -4.63 -4.78 -4.68
N ARG A 153 -5.53 -5.76 -4.75
CA ARG A 153 -5.20 -7.17 -4.56
C ARG A 153 -4.17 -7.64 -5.58
N GLY A 154 -3.22 -8.45 -5.11
CA GLY A 154 -2.11 -8.93 -5.93
C GLY A 154 -1.01 -7.88 -6.11
N TRP A 155 -1.00 -6.81 -5.29
CA TRP A 155 0.16 -5.94 -5.18
C TRP A 155 1.39 -6.77 -4.82
N GLY A 156 2.44 -6.68 -5.62
CA GLY A 156 3.61 -7.53 -5.46
C GLY A 156 4.81 -6.86 -4.81
N GLY A 157 4.80 -5.53 -4.67
CA GLY A 157 5.97 -4.73 -4.30
C GLY A 157 5.94 -3.38 -4.98
N ASP A 158 6.59 -2.37 -4.39
CA ASP A 158 6.67 -1.05 -5.01
C ASP A 158 7.86 -0.19 -4.55
N ALA A 159 8.12 0.84 -5.35
CA ALA A 159 9.03 1.92 -5.02
C ALA A 159 8.48 3.27 -5.50
N GLU A 160 8.49 4.24 -4.60
CA GLU A 160 8.06 5.62 -4.83
C GLU A 160 9.23 6.60 -4.67
N VAL A 161 9.23 7.65 -5.48
CA VAL A 161 10.07 8.84 -5.32
C VAL A 161 9.20 10.07 -5.24
N THR A 162 9.37 10.83 -4.17
CA THR A 162 8.77 12.15 -4.00
C THR A 162 9.73 13.24 -4.44
N LEU A 163 9.30 14.06 -5.40
CA LEU A 163 9.93 15.30 -5.81
C LEU A 163 9.07 16.48 -5.34
N ALA A 164 9.68 17.54 -4.81
CA ALA A 164 8.94 18.74 -4.47
C ALA A 164 9.73 20.04 -4.66
N THR A 165 9.02 21.14 -4.88
CA THR A 165 9.61 22.49 -4.79
C THR A 165 9.85 22.87 -3.33
N SER A 166 10.63 23.92 -3.11
CA SER A 166 10.88 24.47 -1.77
C SER A 166 9.80 25.47 -1.35
N GLY A 167 9.53 25.57 -0.05
CA GLY A 167 8.61 26.55 0.55
C GLY A 167 7.35 25.93 1.18
N ARG A 168 6.46 26.79 1.70
CA ARG A 168 5.21 26.36 2.36
C ARG A 168 4.15 25.87 1.38
N ASP A 169 4.15 26.41 0.17
CA ASP A 169 3.24 26.02 -0.92
C ASP A 169 3.95 25.08 -1.90
N ALA A 170 4.73 24.13 -1.36
CA ALA A 170 5.51 23.21 -2.14
C ALA A 170 4.61 22.37 -3.06
N LYS A 171 4.93 22.38 -4.35
CA LYS A 171 4.31 21.50 -5.35
C LYS A 171 4.98 20.15 -5.25
N VAL A 172 4.20 19.08 -5.43
CA VAL A 172 4.66 17.70 -5.25
C VAL A 172 4.40 16.90 -6.50
N VAL A 173 5.41 16.14 -6.94
CA VAL A 173 5.31 15.13 -7.98
C VAL A 173 5.82 13.82 -7.40
N LYS A 174 5.04 12.75 -7.57
CA LYS A 174 5.37 11.41 -7.14
C LYS A 174 5.55 10.53 -8.36
N LEU A 175 6.68 9.85 -8.46
CA LEU A 175 6.90 8.74 -9.39
C LEU A 175 6.78 7.44 -8.61
N TRP A 176 5.94 6.53 -9.07
CA TRP A 176 5.67 5.27 -8.37
C TRP A 176 5.71 4.12 -9.36
N VAL A 177 6.47 3.08 -9.03
CA VAL A 177 6.56 1.83 -9.81
C VAL A 177 6.07 0.70 -8.92
N THR A 178 5.09 -0.05 -9.40
CA THR A 178 4.45 -1.18 -8.70
C THR A 178 4.66 -2.47 -9.50
N SER A 179 4.92 -3.57 -8.82
CA SER A 179 4.78 -4.93 -9.37
C SER A 179 3.48 -5.57 -8.90
N TRP A 180 3.05 -6.59 -9.64
CA TRP A 180 1.78 -7.31 -9.43
C TRP A 180 2.02 -8.81 -9.50
N ASP A 181 1.15 -9.60 -8.88
CA ASP A 181 1.22 -11.07 -8.85
C ASP A 181 0.89 -11.70 -10.21
N SER A 182 -0.02 -11.09 -10.97
CA SER A 182 -0.38 -11.51 -12.33
C SER A 182 -0.34 -10.38 -13.36
N GLU A 183 -0.34 -10.75 -14.64
CA GLU A 183 -0.42 -9.80 -15.75
C GLU A 183 -1.79 -9.12 -15.81
N GLU A 184 -2.81 -9.90 -15.46
CA GLU A 184 -4.21 -9.51 -15.39
C GLU A 184 -4.43 -8.43 -14.32
N GLU A 185 -3.93 -8.63 -13.10
CA GLU A 185 -4.05 -7.64 -12.01
C GLU A 185 -3.33 -6.33 -12.36
N ALA A 186 -2.13 -6.40 -12.95
CA ALA A 186 -1.42 -5.20 -13.44
C ALA A 186 -2.24 -4.43 -14.47
N ALA A 187 -2.90 -5.14 -15.39
CA ALA A 187 -3.74 -4.53 -16.43
C ALA A 187 -5.02 -3.89 -15.85
N GLU A 188 -5.65 -4.54 -14.88
CA GLU A 188 -6.83 -4.01 -14.16
C GLU A 188 -6.47 -2.74 -13.38
N PHE A 189 -5.38 -2.77 -12.61
CA PHE A 189 -4.85 -1.62 -11.90
C PHE A 189 -4.54 -0.46 -12.85
N HIS A 190 -3.76 -0.71 -13.91
CA HIS A 190 -3.42 0.31 -14.90
C HIS A 190 -4.67 0.94 -15.55
N THR A 191 -5.68 0.13 -15.87
CA THR A 191 -6.94 0.61 -16.45
C THR A 191 -7.70 1.49 -15.46
N ALA A 192 -7.69 1.16 -14.17
CA ALA A 192 -8.35 1.95 -13.15
C ALA A 192 -7.66 3.30 -12.88
N LEU A 193 -6.34 3.39 -13.03
CA LEU A 193 -5.59 4.65 -12.87
C LEU A 193 -6.07 5.75 -13.82
N ALA A 194 -6.57 5.41 -15.00
CA ALA A 194 -7.13 6.37 -15.96
C ALA A 194 -8.40 7.08 -15.44
N LYS A 195 -9.04 6.54 -14.40
CA LYS A 195 -10.22 7.13 -13.75
C LYS A 195 -9.85 8.12 -12.65
N LEU A 196 -8.57 8.22 -12.29
CA LEU A 196 -8.10 9.11 -11.24
C LEU A 196 -7.62 10.45 -11.82
N PRO A 197 -7.96 11.58 -11.17
CA PRO A 197 -7.44 12.88 -11.58
C PRO A 197 -5.93 12.97 -11.32
N ASP A 198 -5.24 13.76 -12.16
CA ASP A 198 -3.81 14.07 -12.02
C ASP A 198 -2.86 12.86 -11.93
N VAL A 199 -3.31 11.71 -12.42
CA VAL A 199 -2.50 10.50 -12.61
C VAL A 199 -2.21 10.30 -14.10
N ARG A 200 -0.97 9.92 -14.38
CA ARG A 200 -0.52 9.38 -15.67
C ARG A 200 0.15 8.06 -15.42
N ALA A 201 -0.12 7.06 -16.23
CA ALA A 201 0.42 5.72 -16.04
C ALA A 201 0.83 5.08 -17.36
N SER A 202 1.78 4.16 -17.26
CA SER A 202 2.21 3.26 -18.33
C SER A 202 2.44 1.87 -17.76
N ALA A 203 1.86 0.85 -18.38
CA ALA A 203 2.24 -0.54 -18.14
C ALA A 203 3.58 -0.86 -18.84
N ARG A 204 4.47 -1.60 -18.17
CA ARG A 204 5.80 -1.99 -18.67
C ARG A 204 6.08 -3.44 -18.31
N ASP A 205 6.45 -4.25 -19.29
CA ASP A 205 6.39 -5.71 -19.12
C ASP A 205 5.03 -6.12 -18.53
N LYS A 206 4.75 -7.40 -18.44
CA LYS A 206 3.35 -7.77 -18.24
C LYS A 206 2.85 -7.57 -16.80
N ARG A 207 3.75 -7.41 -15.81
CA ARG A 207 3.43 -7.31 -14.37
C ARG A 207 3.83 -5.99 -13.69
N LEU A 208 4.29 -4.97 -14.43
CA LEU A 208 4.72 -3.70 -13.82
C LEU A 208 3.91 -2.52 -14.34
N VAL A 209 3.61 -1.61 -13.42
CA VAL A 209 2.94 -0.35 -13.74
C VAL A 209 3.78 0.79 -13.18
N THR A 210 4.09 1.77 -14.03
CA THR A 210 4.69 3.03 -13.61
C THR A 210 3.62 4.10 -13.67
N LEU A 211 3.47 4.88 -12.60
CA LEU A 211 2.59 6.02 -12.57
C LEU A 211 3.28 7.26 -12.01
N VAL A 212 2.83 8.41 -12.49
CA VAL A 212 3.20 9.73 -12.00
C VAL A 212 1.93 10.41 -11.50
N ARG A 213 1.98 10.91 -10.28
CA ARG A 213 0.92 11.72 -9.68
C ARG A 213 1.47 13.09 -9.31
N SER A 214 0.72 14.14 -9.57
CA SER A 214 1.16 15.52 -9.32
C SER A 214 0.10 16.29 -8.54
N SER A 215 0.53 17.22 -7.68
CA SER A 215 -0.37 18.15 -6.97
C SER A 215 -0.96 19.23 -7.89
N GLU A 216 -0.47 19.30 -9.12
CA GLU A 216 -0.91 20.22 -10.16
C GLU A 216 -0.88 19.54 -11.53
N THR A 217 -1.56 20.11 -12.52
CA THR A 217 -1.50 19.61 -13.89
C THR A 217 -0.05 19.63 -14.39
N LEU A 218 0.52 18.44 -14.58
CA LEU A 218 1.88 18.27 -15.05
C LEU A 218 1.92 18.32 -16.58
N ASP A 219 2.95 18.95 -17.14
CA ASP A 219 3.21 18.90 -18.58
C ASP A 219 3.39 17.43 -19.03
N ALA A 220 2.76 17.06 -20.15
CA ALA A 220 2.77 15.69 -20.65
C ALA A 220 4.19 15.17 -20.92
N SER A 221 5.09 16.03 -21.41
CA SER A 221 6.49 15.66 -21.68
C SER A 221 7.27 15.37 -20.39
N ILE A 222 6.97 16.08 -19.30
CA ILE A 222 7.59 15.85 -17.99
C ILE A 222 7.06 14.56 -17.37
N ALA A 223 5.75 14.32 -17.45
CA ALA A 223 5.17 13.05 -17.02
C ALA A 223 5.80 11.86 -17.77
N GLU A 224 5.96 11.99 -19.09
CA GLU A 224 6.59 10.97 -19.91
C GLU A 224 8.06 10.74 -19.54
N ALA A 225 8.84 11.80 -19.35
CA ALA A 225 10.23 11.69 -18.93
C ALA A 225 10.38 10.99 -17.56
N LEU A 226 9.52 11.32 -16.61
CA LEU A 226 9.50 10.66 -15.29
C LEU A 226 9.10 9.19 -15.40
N MET A 227 8.08 8.86 -16.20
CA MET A 227 7.73 7.46 -16.45
C MET A 227 8.89 6.71 -17.12
N GLN A 228 9.57 7.32 -18.10
CA GLN A 228 10.77 6.78 -18.74
C GLN A 228 11.90 6.50 -17.74
N ALA A 229 12.13 7.40 -16.79
CA ALA A 229 13.06 7.17 -15.69
C ALA A 229 12.61 6.01 -14.79
N GLY A 230 11.31 5.94 -14.47
CA GLY A 230 10.73 4.90 -13.63
C GLY A 230 10.99 3.49 -14.14
N GLY A 231 10.75 3.22 -15.42
CA GLY A 231 11.05 1.87 -15.93
C GLY A 231 12.49 1.66 -16.41
N LYS A 232 13.45 2.46 -15.91
CA LYS A 232 14.85 2.01 -15.77
C LYS A 232 15.10 1.30 -14.44
N ALA A 233 14.06 1.13 -13.60
CA ALA A 233 14.17 0.43 -12.34
C ALA A 233 14.75 -0.96 -12.50
N ARG A 234 15.61 -1.36 -11.55
CA ARG A 234 16.05 -2.75 -11.42
C ARG A 234 15.08 -3.47 -10.49
N ILE A 235 14.63 -4.64 -10.92
CA ILE A 235 13.60 -5.39 -10.22
C ILE A 235 14.16 -6.77 -9.87
N THR A 236 14.03 -7.12 -8.60
CA THR A 236 14.29 -8.46 -8.09
C THR A 236 12.97 -9.02 -7.60
N LEU A 237 12.42 -9.97 -8.36
CA LEU A 237 11.16 -10.63 -8.01
C LEU A 237 11.41 -11.63 -6.88
N ASP A 238 10.43 -11.78 -5.99
CA ASP A 238 10.39 -12.90 -5.06
C ASP A 238 10.28 -14.22 -5.86
N PRO A 239 11.21 -15.18 -5.70
CA PRO A 239 11.14 -16.47 -6.39
C PRO A 239 9.92 -17.34 -6.04
N ALA A 240 9.15 -17.01 -5.00
CA ALA A 240 8.03 -17.81 -4.51
C ALA A 240 6.64 -17.47 -5.09
N LYS A 241 6.53 -16.52 -6.03
CA LYS A 241 5.26 -16.07 -6.62
C LYS A 241 4.68 -17.01 -7.68
#